data_AF-A0A6B2UYP0-F1
#
_entry.id   AF-A0A6B2UYP0-F1
#
_cell.length_a   1.000
_cell.length_b   1.000
_cell.length_c   1.000
_cell.angle_alpha   90.00
_cell.angle_beta   90.00
_cell.angle_gamma   90.00
#
_symmetry.space_group_name_H-M   'P 1'
#
loop_
_entity.id
_entity.type
_entity.pdbx_description
1 polymer ?
#
loop_
_entity_poly.entity_id
_entity_poly.type
_entity_poly.pdbx_seq_one_letter_code
_entity_poly.pdbx_strand_id
1 'polypeptide(L)'
;FAAHGVRVLVRPSPWRLGPGARELAAQWLRGWVGAAVEQRSALQQRADRYLAERLAACAAGELEVVVHHDDLLALPGRPDGEA
;
A
#
# COMPACT_ATOMS: atom_id res chain seq x y z
N PHE A 1 -14.79 5.68 -13.12
CA PHE A 1 -14.69 4.55 -14.06
C PHE A 1 -16.04 3.92 -14.34
N ALA A 2 -16.61 3.12 -13.43
CA ALA A 2 -17.91 2.47 -13.65
C ALA A 2 -19.06 3.47 -13.87
N ALA A 3 -19.12 4.55 -13.09
CA ALA A 3 -20.09 5.63 -13.27
C ALA A 3 -19.99 6.36 -14.63
N HIS A 4 -18.96 6.06 -15.43
CA HIS A 4 -18.73 6.65 -16.76
C HIS A 4 -18.86 5.57 -17.87
N GLY A 5 -19.54 4.45 -17.61
CA GLY A 5 -19.79 3.38 -18.60
C GLY A 5 -18.62 2.44 -18.87
N VAL A 6 -17.51 2.55 -18.11
CA VAL A 6 -16.33 1.70 -18.28
C VAL A 6 -16.50 0.41 -17.48
N ARG A 7 -16.21 -0.75 -18.08
CA ARG A 7 -16.23 -2.02 -17.34
C ARG A 7 -15.00 -2.10 -16.44
N VAL A 8 -15.22 -2.28 -15.14
CA VAL A 8 -14.14 -2.32 -14.13
C VAL A 8 -14.08 -3.69 -13.48
N LEU A 9 -12.89 -4.26 -13.44
CA LEU A 9 -12.56 -5.46 -12.66
C LEU A 9 -11.65 -5.05 -11.50
N VAL A 10 -11.96 -5.53 -10.30
CA VAL A 10 -11.19 -5.27 -9.08
C VAL A 10 -10.74 -6.61 -8.51
N ARG A 11 -9.45 -6.75 -8.18
CA ARG A 11 -8.89 -7.99 -7.62
C ARG A 11 -7.96 -7.69 -6.45
N PRO A 12 -8.10 -8.39 -5.31
CA PRO A 12 -7.13 -8.30 -4.22
C PRO A 12 -5.76 -8.78 -4.68
N SER A 13 -4.71 -8.00 -4.38
CA SER A 13 -3.35 -8.25 -4.87
C SER A 13 -2.28 -7.98 -3.80
N PRO A 14 -2.45 -8.38 -2.52
CA PRO A 14 -1.62 -7.87 -1.43
C PRO A 14 -0.12 -8.05 -1.64
N TRP A 15 0.67 -6.99 -1.41
CA TRP A 15 2.13 -7.12 -1.35
C TRP A 15 2.52 -7.79 -0.03
N ARG A 16 3.50 -8.69 -0.11
CA ARG A 16 4.09 -9.37 1.05
C ARG A 16 5.56 -9.02 1.09
N LEU A 17 5.95 -8.17 2.03
CA LEU A 17 7.30 -7.66 2.17
C LEU A 17 7.94 -8.30 3.42
N GLY A 18 8.66 -9.39 3.19
CA GLY A 18 9.41 -10.09 4.22
C GLY A 18 10.92 -9.80 4.17
N PRO A 19 11.76 -10.66 4.78
CA PRO A 19 13.21 -10.48 4.87
C PRO A 19 13.94 -10.34 3.52
N GLY A 20 13.37 -10.82 2.42
CA GLY A 20 13.93 -10.62 1.07
C GLY A 20 13.66 -9.23 0.48
N ALA A 21 12.74 -8.45 1.06
CA ALA A 21 12.30 -7.15 0.58
C ALA A 21 12.46 -6.04 1.64
N ARG A 22 13.42 -6.19 2.56
CA ARG A 22 13.62 -5.28 3.72
C ARG A 22 13.75 -3.82 3.32
N GLU A 23 14.49 -3.51 2.26
CA GLU A 23 14.68 -2.13 1.81
C GLU A 23 13.36 -1.49 1.37
N LEU A 24 12.55 -2.24 0.63
CA LEU A 24 11.22 -1.81 0.20
C LEU A 24 10.26 -1.69 1.40
N ALA A 25 10.29 -2.65 2.34
CA ALA A 25 9.50 -2.59 3.57
C ALA A 25 9.85 -1.35 4.42
N ALA A 26 11.15 -1.04 4.56
CA ALA A 26 11.62 0.12 5.30
C ALA A 26 11.18 1.44 4.64
N GLN A 27 11.24 1.54 3.31
CA GLN A 27 10.76 2.73 2.62
C GLN A 27 9.25 2.91 2.67
N TRP A 28 8.50 1.82 2.49
CA TRP A 28 7.05 1.84 2.66
C TRP A 28 6.68 2.31 4.08
N LEU A 29 7.36 1.77 5.11
CA LEU A 29 7.09 2.12 6.50
C LEU A 29 7.35 3.59 6.80
N ARG A 30 8.47 4.15 6.30
CA ARG A 30 8.77 5.59 6.43
C ARG A 30 7.70 6.47 5.80
N GLY A 31 7.31 6.15 4.57
CA GLY A 31 6.26 6.90 3.85
C GLY A 31 4.89 6.80 4.56
N TRP A 32 4.52 5.60 5.01
CA TRP A 32 3.26 5.37 5.70
C TRP A 32 3.15 6.11 7.03
N VAL A 33 4.22 6.06 7.85
CA VAL A 33 4.27 6.80 9.11
C VAL A 33 4.30 8.31 8.85
N GLY A 34 5.07 8.78 7.86
CA GLY A 34 5.11 10.18 7.45
C GLY A 34 3.73 10.72 7.08
N ALA A 35 3.00 9.99 6.23
CA ALA A 35 1.65 10.36 5.83
C ALA A 35 0.66 10.42 7.03
N ALA A 36 0.79 9.52 8.00
CA ALA A 36 -0.04 9.55 9.21
C ALA A 36 0.21 10.82 10.05
N VAL A 37 1.47 11.28 10.14
CA VAL A 37 1.85 12.51 10.83
C VAL A 37 1.42 13.75 10.05
N GLU A 38 1.55 13.76 8.72
CA GLU A 38 1.05 14.85 7.86
C GLU A 38 -0.47 15.08 8.07
N GLN A 39 -1.23 14.00 8.17
CA GLN A 39 -2.67 14.06 8.46
C GLN A 39 -2.98 14.49 9.89
N ARG A 40 -2.12 14.13 10.86
CA ARG A 40 -2.32 14.37 12.29
C ARG A 40 -1.00 14.61 13.00
N SER A 41 -0.55 15.86 13.01
CA SER A 41 0.75 16.27 13.56
C SER A 41 0.96 15.89 15.03
N ALA A 42 -0.11 15.80 15.83
CA ALA A 42 -0.06 15.37 17.23
C ALA A 42 0.49 13.93 17.42
N LEU A 43 0.58 13.13 16.35
CA LEU A 43 1.15 11.78 16.38
C LEU A 43 2.69 11.76 16.41
N GLN A 44 3.38 12.85 16.07
CA GLN A 44 4.83 12.89 15.82
C GLN A 44 5.66 12.07 16.82
N GLN A 45 5.58 12.40 18.11
CA GLN A 45 6.41 11.75 19.13
C GLN A 45 6.16 10.24 19.24
N ARG A 46 4.90 9.81 19.06
CA ARG A 46 4.55 8.38 19.09
C ARG A 46 4.99 7.69 17.80
N ALA A 47 4.85 8.39 16.67
CA ALA A 47 5.25 7.93 15.35
C ALA A 47 6.76 7.70 15.26
N ASP A 48 7.58 8.60 15.81
CA ASP A 48 9.04 8.48 15.80
C ASP A 48 9.53 7.22 16.53
N ARG A 49 8.99 6.98 17.73
CA ARG A 49 9.31 5.78 18.51
C ARG A 49 8.89 4.51 17.76
N TYR A 50 7.66 4.48 17.26
CA TYR A 50 7.14 3.35 16.50
C TYR A 50 7.99 3.06 15.25
N LEU A 51 8.36 4.11 14.50
CA LEU A 51 9.16 3.99 13.29
C LEU A 51 10.55 3.44 13.60
N ALA A 52 11.21 3.93 14.66
CA ALA A 52 12.51 3.43 15.08
C ALA A 52 12.47 1.94 15.45
N GLU A 53 11.51 1.53 16.28
CA GLU A 53 11.34 0.13 16.69
C GLU A 53 11.11 -0.80 15.49
N ARG A 54 10.25 -0.40 14.55
CA ARG A 54 9.91 -1.20 13.38
C ARG A 54 11.03 -1.25 12.35
N LEU A 55 11.80 -0.18 12.17
CA LEU A 55 12.99 -0.19 11.31
C LEU A 55 14.09 -1.10 11.87
N ALA A 56 14.26 -1.15 13.20
CA ALA A 56 15.18 -2.09 13.83
C ALA A 56 14.76 -3.55 13.58
N ALA A 57 13.48 -3.88 13.78
CA ALA A 57 12.94 -5.22 13.46
C ALA A 57 13.09 -5.55 11.96
N CYS A 58 12.86 -4.56 11.08
CA CYS A 58 13.06 -4.72 9.65
C CYS A 58 14.53 -5.03 9.31
N ALA A 59 15.49 -4.34 9.92
CA ALA A 59 16.92 -4.60 9.72
C ALA A 59 17.31 -6.00 10.21
N ALA A 60 16.77 -6.41 11.37
CA ALA A 60 16.97 -7.75 11.93
C ALA A 60 16.32 -8.88 11.11
N GLY A 61 15.43 -8.56 10.16
CA GLY A 61 14.69 -9.57 9.39
C GLY A 61 13.51 -10.18 10.17
N GLU A 62 13.02 -9.48 11.18
CA GLU A 62 11.92 -9.91 12.05
C GLU A 62 10.58 -9.26 11.65
N LEU A 63 10.60 -8.35 10.69
CA LEU A 63 9.42 -7.66 10.19
C LEU A 63 8.87 -8.33 8.92
N GLU A 64 7.61 -8.74 8.99
CA GLU A 64 6.79 -9.11 7.84
C GLU A 64 5.68 -8.08 7.67
N VAL A 65 5.54 -7.53 6.46
CA VAL A 65 4.52 -6.54 6.13
C VAL A 65 3.59 -7.10 5.06
N VAL A 66 2.28 -7.01 5.29
CA VAL A 66 1.27 -7.23 4.25
C VAL A 66 0.60 -5.92 3.92
N VAL A 67 0.78 -5.44 2.69
CA VAL A 67 0.12 -4.23 2.20
C VAL A 67 -1.07 -4.64 1.35
N HIS A 68 -2.25 -4.59 1.96
CA HIS A 68 -3.50 -4.86 1.26
C HIS A 68 -3.79 -3.75 0.25
N HIS A 69 -3.91 -4.14 -1.01
CA HIS A 69 -4.43 -3.29 -2.07
C HIS A 69 -5.22 -4.15 -3.06
N ASP A 70 -6.05 -3.46 -3.82
CA ASP A 70 -6.78 -4.02 -4.94
C ASP A 70 -6.22 -3.43 -6.23
N ASP A 71 -5.95 -4.31 -7.19
CA ASP A 71 -5.63 -3.90 -8.55
C ASP A 71 -6.93 -3.67 -9.33
N LEU A 72 -6.94 -2.61 -10.13
CA LEU A 72 -8.08 -2.21 -10.94
C LEU A 72 -7.73 -2.28 -12.42
N LEU A 73 -8.51 -3.06 -13.17
CA LEU A 73 -8.48 -3.09 -14.64
C LEU A 73 -9.75 -2.45 -15.18
N ALA A 74 -9.60 -1.31 -15.87
CA ALA A 74 -10.68 -0.59 -16.53
C ALA A 74 -10.62 -0.82 -18.04
N LEU A 75 -11.64 -1.48 -18.60
CA LEU A 75 -11.75 -1.80 -20.02
C LEU A 75 -12.85 -0.94 -20.66
N PRO A 76 -12.62 -0.35 -21.85
CA PRO A 76 -13.67 0.34 -22.58
C PRO A 76 -14.85 -0.62 -22.80
N GLY A 77 -16.08 -0.08 -22.74
CA GLY A 77 -17.27 -0.84 -23.12
C GLY A 77 -17.10 -1.37 -24.55
N ARG A 78 -17.56 -2.59 -24.83
CA ARG A 78 -17.62 -3.07 -26.21
C ARG A 78 -18.48 -2.05 -26.99
N PRO A 79 -18.04 -1.53 -28.15
CA PRO A 79 -18.92 -0.72 -28.97
C PRO A 79 -20.16 -1.57 -29.29
N ASP A 80 -21.35 -1.01 -29.10
CA ASP A 80 -22.59 -1.65 -29.53
C ASP A 80 -22.49 -1.87 -31.05
N GLY A 81 -22.29 -3.13 -31.43
CA GLY A 81 -21.96 -3.55 -32.78
C GLY A 81 -22.25 -5.03 -32.95
N GLU A 82 -23.46 -5.27 -33.44
CA GLU A 82 -24.03 -6.41 -34.18
C GLU A 82 -23.72 -7.85 -33.75
N ALA A 83 -24.81 -8.56 -33.42
CA ALA A 83 -25.15 -9.84 -34.05
C ALA A 83 -26.60 -9.72 -34.58
#